data_AF-T0LGE6-F1
#
_entry.id   AF-T0LGE6-F1
#
_cell.length_a   1.000
_cell.length_b   1.000
_cell.length_c   1.000
_cell.angle_alpha   90.00
_cell.angle_beta   90.00
_cell.angle_gamma   90.00
#
_symmetry.space_group_name_H-M   'P 1'
#
loop_
_entity.id
_entity.type
_entity.pdbx_description
1 polymer ?
#
loop_
_entity_poly.entity_id
_entity_poly.type
_entity_poly.pdbx_seq_one_letter_code
_entity_poly.pdbx_strand_id
1 'polypeptide(L)'
;MAIEDAAALGILFHPKYFNGDVNETLSMYNDVRLPRATRVQQAAAKAAYNINERIGFSSNADSCSTYKVEDEKAKLTIEEMNAYDMYKDIEEVIAKRNGTAFTQKFTKGLPIGLKLPNGVIIGQ
;
A
#
# COMPACT_ATOMS: atom_id res chain seq x y z
N MET A 1 0.67 7.80 -8.07
CA MET A 1 1.61 8.47 -7.15
C MET A 1 1.08 9.81 -6.70
N ALA A 2 1.25 10.89 -7.47
CA ALA A 2 0.85 12.23 -7.03
C ALA A 2 -0.61 12.37 -6.57
N ILE A 3 -1.56 11.66 -7.21
CA ILE A 3 -2.98 11.68 -6.79
C ILE A 3 -3.17 11.05 -5.40
N GLU A 4 -2.50 9.92 -5.12
CA GLU A 4 -2.56 9.30 -3.79
C GLU A 4 -1.88 10.18 -2.73
N ASP A 5 -0.79 10.85 -3.09
CA ASP A 5 -0.09 11.76 -2.18
C ASP A 5 -0.97 12.97 -1.82
N ALA A 6 -1.63 13.56 -2.82
CA ALA A 6 -2.60 14.63 -2.63
C ALA A 6 -3.81 14.19 -1.78
N ALA A 7 -4.32 12.97 -2.01
CA ALA A 7 -5.41 12.41 -1.22
C ALA A 7 -4.99 12.21 0.25
N ALA A 8 -3.79 11.67 0.51
CA ALA A 8 -3.31 11.45 1.87
C ALA A 8 -3.15 12.76 2.64
N LEU A 9 -2.58 13.78 2.00
CA LEU A 9 -2.50 15.13 2.59
C LEU A 9 -3.90 15.71 2.85
N GLY A 10 -4.82 15.58 1.89
CA GLY A 10 -6.19 16.05 2.05
C GLY A 10 -6.93 15.38 3.22
N ILE A 11 -6.74 14.07 3.41
CA ILE A 11 -7.32 13.33 4.54
C ILE A 11 -6.67 13.77 5.86
N LEU A 12 -5.33 13.83 5.92
CA LEU A 12 -4.60 14.16 7.14
C LEU A 12 -4.89 15.59 7.64
N PHE A 13 -5.04 16.55 6.72
CA PHE A 13 -5.38 17.93 7.06
C PHE A 13 -6.89 18.19 7.20
N HIS A 14 -7.74 17.18 7.00
CA HIS A 14 -9.18 17.30 7.25
C HIS A 14 -9.45 17.53 8.75
N PRO A 15 -10.43 18.37 9.16
CA PRO A 15 -10.72 18.66 10.57
C PRO A 15 -11.00 17.45 11.47
N LYS A 16 -11.36 16.30 10.88
CA LYS A 16 -11.52 15.02 11.58
C LYS A 16 -10.18 14.46 12.11
N TYR A 17 -9.08 14.70 11.40
CA TYR A 17 -7.79 14.06 11.65
C TYR A 17 -6.71 15.07 12.08
N PHE A 18 -6.78 16.31 11.62
CA PHE A 18 -5.80 17.33 11.96
C PHE A 18 -5.92 17.79 13.41
N ASN A 19 -4.80 17.75 14.15
CA ASN A 19 -4.74 18.13 15.56
C ASN A 19 -4.18 19.54 15.81
N GLY A 20 -3.84 20.29 14.76
CA GLY A 20 -3.21 21.61 14.85
C GLY A 20 -1.70 21.61 14.63
N ASP A 21 -1.02 20.46 14.65
CA ASP A 21 0.42 20.35 14.43
C ASP A 21 0.75 19.93 12.99
N VAL A 22 1.28 20.88 12.22
CA VAL A 22 1.69 20.66 10.82
C VAL A 22 2.86 19.68 10.72
N ASN A 23 3.85 19.78 11.60
CA ASN A 23 5.05 18.93 11.54
C ASN A 23 4.69 17.47 11.85
N GLU A 24 3.85 17.27 12.86
CA GLU A 24 3.32 15.95 13.18
C GLU A 24 2.52 15.38 12.02
N THR A 25 1.66 16.19 11.42
CA THR A 25 0.82 15.79 10.27
C THR A 25 1.65 15.38 9.05
N LEU A 26 2.70 16.13 8.73
CA LEU A 26 3.64 15.78 7.65
C LEU A 26 4.49 14.55 7.98
N SER A 27 4.79 14.33 9.26
CA SER A 27 5.45 13.10 9.71
C SER A 27 4.53 11.88 9.53
N MET A 28 3.24 11.99 9.86
CA MET A 28 2.24 10.94 9.58
C MET A 28 2.07 10.67 8.08
N TYR A 29 2.07 11.71 7.26
CA TYR A 29 2.06 11.57 5.81
C TYR A 29 3.24 10.70 5.32
N ASN A 30 4.45 10.94 5.84
CA ASN A 30 5.61 10.14 5.47
C ASN A 30 5.48 8.67 5.91
N ASP A 31 4.99 8.41 7.14
CA ASP A 31 4.77 7.05 7.63
C ASP A 31 3.81 6.25 6.75
N VAL A 32 2.76 6.90 6.24
CA VAL A 32 1.75 6.29 5.35
C VAL A 32 2.30 6.14 3.92
N ARG A 33 2.85 7.22 3.36
CA ARG A 33 3.10 7.33 1.92
C ARG A 33 4.46 6.81 1.50
N LEU A 34 5.52 6.99 2.29
CA LEU A 34 6.87 6.60 1.87
C LEU A 34 6.99 5.10 1.58
N PRO A 35 6.49 4.17 2.43
CA PRO A 35 6.61 2.74 2.15
C PRO A 35 5.83 2.34 0.89
N ARG A 36 4.61 2.86 0.73
CA ARG A 36 3.74 2.55 -0.41
C ARG A 36 4.29 3.13 -1.71
N ALA A 37 4.71 4.39 -1.69
CA ALA A 37 5.31 5.06 -2.84
C ALA A 37 6.54 4.33 -3.34
N THR A 38 7.42 3.96 -2.42
CA THR A 38 8.64 3.20 -2.73
C THR A 38 8.29 1.85 -3.36
N ARG A 39 7.31 1.12 -2.82
CA ARG A 39 6.87 -0.18 -3.37
C ARG A 39 6.32 -0.07 -4.78
N VAL A 40 5.46 0.93 -5.05
CA VAL A 40 4.91 1.18 -6.40
C VAL A 40 6.01 1.58 -7.39
N GLN A 41 6.94 2.44 -6.97
CA GLN A 41 8.07 2.86 -7.81
C GLN A 41 9.02 1.71 -8.13
N GLN A 42 9.32 0.86 -7.14
CA GLN A 42 10.13 -0.35 -7.35
C GLN A 42 9.46 -1.31 -8.33
N ALA A 43 8.16 -1.56 -8.19
CA ALA A 43 7.41 -2.39 -9.15
C ALA A 43 7.44 -1.80 -10.57
N ALA A 44 7.25 -0.48 -10.70
CA ALA A 44 7.34 0.20 -11.99
C ALA A 44 8.75 0.12 -12.60
N ALA A 45 9.81 0.25 -11.79
CA ALA A 45 11.19 0.13 -12.25
C ALA A 45 11.49 -1.28 -12.77
N LYS A 46 11.03 -2.33 -12.08
CA LYS A 46 11.16 -3.73 -12.55
C LYS A 46 10.38 -3.96 -13.85
N ALA A 47 9.16 -3.44 -13.95
CA ALA A 47 8.32 -3.53 -15.13
C ALA A 47 8.92 -2.87 -16.38
N ALA A 48 9.84 -1.91 -16.21
CA ALA A 48 10.55 -1.29 -17.32
C ALA A 48 11.53 -2.25 -18.02
N TYR A 49 12.05 -3.25 -17.31
CA TYR A 49 13.00 -4.24 -17.85
C TYR A 49 12.35 -5.61 -18.12
N ASN A 50 11.26 -5.94 -17.44
CA ASN A 50 10.55 -7.20 -17.60
C ASN A 50 9.04 -6.97 -17.54
N ILE A 51 8.34 -7.17 -18.65
CA ILE A 51 6.89 -6.94 -18.73
C ILE A 51 6.09 -7.82 -17.76
N ASN A 52 6.60 -9.00 -17.41
CA ASN A 52 5.96 -9.88 -16.44
C ASN A 52 5.90 -9.23 -15.06
N GLU A 53 6.77 -8.28 -14.72
CA GLU A 53 6.77 -7.56 -13.43
C GLU A 53 5.67 -6.49 -13.36
N ARG A 54 4.97 -6.21 -14.45
CA ARG A 54 3.87 -5.24 -14.47
C ARG A 54 2.76 -5.72 -13.53
N ILE A 55 2.27 -4.81 -12.69
CA ILE A 55 1.27 -5.05 -11.62
C ILE A 55 0.03 -5.82 -12.13
N GLY A 56 -0.41 -5.53 -13.37
CA GLY A 56 -1.57 -6.19 -14.00
C GLY A 56 -1.32 -7.59 -14.56
N PHE A 57 -0.10 -8.13 -14.47
CA PHE A 57 0.29 -9.43 -15.02
C PHE A 57 0.48 -10.49 -13.92
N SER A 58 0.11 -10.19 -12.68
CA SER A 58 0.27 -11.10 -11.53
C SER A 58 -0.59 -12.36 -11.59
N SER A 59 -1.61 -12.40 -12.43
CA SER A 59 -2.44 -13.59 -12.69
C SER A 59 -1.92 -14.47 -13.84
N ASN A 60 -0.81 -14.10 -14.48
CA ASN A 60 -0.28 -14.84 -15.64
C ASN A 60 0.65 -16.00 -15.26
N ALA A 61 0.95 -16.18 -13.97
CA ALA A 61 1.88 -17.21 -13.49
C ALA A 61 1.52 -18.62 -14.00
N ASP A 62 0.23 -18.95 -14.01
CA ASP A 62 -0.25 -20.28 -14.42
C ASP A 62 -0.65 -20.36 -15.91
N SER A 63 -0.70 -19.23 -16.62
CA SER A 63 -1.28 -19.15 -17.97
C SER A 63 -0.30 -18.73 -19.07
N CYS A 64 0.93 -18.34 -18.72
CA CYS A 64 1.95 -17.92 -19.67
C CYS A 64 3.26 -18.70 -19.48
N SER A 65 3.63 -19.51 -20.47
CA SER A 65 4.85 -20.33 -20.44
C SER A 65 6.16 -19.53 -20.38
N THR A 66 6.13 -18.25 -20.73
CA THR A 66 7.27 -17.33 -20.65
C THR A 66 7.23 -16.43 -19.42
N TYR A 67 6.27 -16.66 -18.52
CA TYR A 67 6.17 -15.92 -17.27
C TYR A 67 7.37 -16.23 -16.39
N LYS A 68 8.10 -15.17 -16.08
CA LYS A 68 9.22 -15.22 -15.14
C LYS A 68 9.35 -13.85 -14.50
N VAL A 69 9.41 -13.85 -13.18
CA VAL A 69 9.69 -12.67 -12.35
C VAL A 69 10.83 -13.00 -11.39
N GLU A 70 11.42 -11.97 -10.78
CA GLU A 70 12.53 -12.13 -9.85
C GLU A 70 12.11 -12.84 -8.55
N ASP A 71 10.99 -12.41 -7.97
CA ASP A 71 10.41 -12.97 -6.75
C ASP A 71 8.89 -12.78 -6.77
N GLU A 72 8.16 -13.91 -6.85
CA GLU A 72 6.70 -13.92 -6.92
C GLU A 72 6.07 -13.25 -5.70
N LYS A 73 6.54 -13.60 -4.49
CA LYS A 73 5.94 -13.10 -3.24
C LYS A 73 6.23 -11.62 -3.02
N ALA A 74 7.35 -11.12 -3.52
CA ALA A 74 7.70 -9.70 -3.42
C ALA A 74 6.91 -8.81 -4.40
N LYS A 75 6.37 -9.39 -5.48
CA LYS A 75 5.67 -8.67 -6.54
C LYS A 75 4.43 -7.93 -6.03
N LEU A 76 4.27 -6.69 -6.48
CA LEU A 76 3.07 -5.90 -6.23
C LEU A 76 1.94 -6.35 -7.17
N THR A 77 0.82 -6.75 -6.60
CA THR A 77 -0.33 -7.28 -7.35
C THR A 77 -1.41 -6.22 -7.57
N ILE A 78 -2.26 -6.41 -8.58
CA ILE A 78 -3.38 -5.49 -8.84
C ILE A 78 -4.42 -5.56 -7.72
N GLU A 79 -4.60 -6.72 -7.12
CA GLU A 79 -5.46 -6.96 -5.96
C GLU A 79 -4.94 -6.18 -4.74
N GLU A 80 -3.63 -6.21 -4.49
CA GLU A 80 -3.00 -5.40 -3.45
C GLU A 80 -3.19 -3.90 -3.72
N MET A 81 -3.05 -3.47 -4.97
CA MET A 81 -3.25 -2.06 -5.34
C MET A 81 -4.69 -1.59 -5.13
N ASN A 82 -5.66 -2.39 -5.54
CA ASN A 82 -7.08 -2.03 -5.55
C ASN A 82 -7.77 -2.22 -4.18
N ALA A 83 -7.26 -3.13 -3.34
CA ALA A 83 -7.81 -3.36 -2.01
C ALA A 83 -7.35 -2.33 -0.97
N TYR A 84 -6.43 -1.42 -1.35
CA TYR A 84 -5.89 -0.42 -0.44
C TYR A 84 -6.92 0.64 -0.05
N ASP A 85 -7.17 0.75 1.25
CA ASP A 85 -7.95 1.80 1.88
C ASP A 85 -7.04 2.75 2.66
N MET A 86 -6.84 3.94 2.08
CA MET A 86 -5.99 4.98 2.65
C MET A 86 -6.51 5.53 3.98
N TYR A 87 -7.83 5.55 4.20
CA TYR A 87 -8.39 5.99 5.48
C TYR A 87 -7.98 5.02 6.59
N LYS A 88 -7.95 3.71 6.31
CA LYS A 88 -7.55 2.69 7.29
C LYS A 88 -6.08 2.76 7.62
N ASP A 89 -5.22 3.01 6.63
CA ASP A 89 -3.79 3.22 6.84
C ASP A 89 -3.53 4.44 7.74
N ILE A 90 -4.18 5.57 7.43
CA ILE A 90 -4.07 6.80 8.24
C ILE A 90 -4.63 6.58 9.65
N GLU A 91 -5.78 5.95 9.80
CA GLU A 91 -6.39 5.66 11.11
C GLU A 91 -5.49 4.74 11.97
N GLU A 92 -4.82 3.76 11.36
CA GLU A 92 -3.84 2.91 12.04
C GLU A 92 -2.61 3.70 12.50
N VAL A 93 -2.04 4.56 11.64
CA VAL A 93 -0.89 5.41 11.98
C VAL A 93 -1.23 6.39 13.11
N ILE A 94 -2.40 7.03 13.06
CA ILE A 94 -2.89 7.92 14.12
C ILE A 94 -3.06 7.14 15.43
N ALA A 95 -3.72 5.97 15.38
CA ALA A 95 -3.92 5.16 16.57
C ALA A 95 -2.60 4.79 17.24
N LYS A 96 -1.60 4.38 16.44
CA LYS A 96 -0.24 4.08 16.89
C LYS A 96 0.44 5.28 17.56
N ARG A 97 0.36 6.48 16.97
CA ARG A 97 0.96 7.69 17.55
C ARG A 97 0.30 8.10 18.87
N ASN A 98 -1.01 7.94 18.95
CA ASN A 98 -1.77 8.25 20.16
C ASN A 98 -1.65 7.18 21.25
N GLY A 99 -0.94 6.08 21.00
CA GLY A 99 -0.85 4.95 21.94
C GLY A 99 -2.19 4.22 22.14
N THR A 100 -3.10 4.32 21.16
CA THR A 100 -4.43 3.69 21.19
C THR A 100 -4.47 2.45 20.31
N ALA A 101 -5.35 1.50 20.62
CA ALA A 101 -5.50 0.29 19.83
C ALA A 101 -6.26 0.57 18.52
N PHE A 102 -5.68 0.15 17.39
CA PHE A 102 -6.39 0.06 16.11
C PHE A 102 -7.14 -1.28 16.04
N THR A 103 -8.48 -1.24 16.07
CA THR A 103 -9.33 -2.44 16.22
C THR A 103 -9.90 -2.97 14.90
N GLN A 104 -9.64 -2.28 13.80
CA GLN A 104 -10.17 -2.68 12.50
C GLN A 104 -9.33 -3.81 11.91
N LYS A 105 -9.95 -4.66 11.07
CA LYS A 105 -9.28 -5.81 10.43
C LYS A 105 -8.45 -5.39 9.20
N PHE A 106 -7.61 -4.38 9.39
CA PHE A 106 -6.73 -3.83 8.37
C PHE A 106 -5.30 -3.74 8.90
N THR A 107 -4.32 -3.79 8.01
CA THR A 107 -2.93 -3.41 8.31
C THR A 107 -2.34 -2.72 7.09
N LYS A 108 -1.72 -1.55 7.28
CA LYS A 108 -1.19 -0.67 6.24
C LYS A 108 -2.19 -0.43 5.11
N GLY A 109 -3.45 -0.18 5.50
CA GLY A 109 -4.56 0.03 4.57
C GLY A 109 -5.08 -1.20 3.83
N LEU A 110 -4.55 -2.40 4.08
CA LEU A 110 -4.98 -3.64 3.42
C LEU A 110 -5.80 -4.52 4.36
N PRO A 111 -6.88 -5.18 3.88
CA PRO A 111 -7.67 -6.11 4.70
C PRO A 111 -6.84 -7.31 5.16
N ILE A 112 -6.84 -7.60 6.46
CA ILE A 112 -6.19 -8.80 7.03
C ILE A 112 -6.90 -10.05 6.50
N GLY A 113 -6.11 -11.03 6.06
CA GLY A 113 -6.60 -12.28 5.48
C GLY A 113 -6.88 -12.24 3.98
N LEU A 114 -6.69 -11.09 3.32
CA LEU A 114 -6.75 -11.00 1.86
C LEU A 114 -5.68 -11.91 1.24
N LYS A 115 -6.12 -12.86 0.42
CA LYS A 115 -5.25 -13.76 -0.34
C LYS A 115 -4.91 -13.11 -1.68
N LEU A 116 -3.63 -12.88 -1.92
CA LEU A 116 -3.11 -12.32 -3.16
C LEU A 116 -2.75 -13.45 -4.13
N PRO A 117 -2.79 -13.21 -5.46
CA PRO A 117 -2.48 -14.24 -6.46
C PRO A 117 -1.03 -14.72 -6.41
N ASN A 118 -0.12 -13.95 -5.81
CA ASN A 118 1.27 -14.34 -5.58
C ASN A 118 1.49 -15.22 -4.34
N GLY A 119 0.42 -15.72 -3.73
CA GLY A 119 0.48 -16.60 -2.56
C GLY A 119 0.72 -15.90 -1.22
N VAL A 120 0.75 -14.55 -1.19
CA VAL A 120 0.82 -13.77 0.06
C VAL A 120 -0.56 -13.64 0.68
N ILE A 121 -0.63 -13.74 2.01
CA ILE A 121 -1.83 -13.44 2.80
C ILE A 121 -1.54 -12.24 3.68
N ILE A 122 -2.35 -11.19 3.55
CA ILE A 122 -2.12 -9.96 4.32
C ILE A 122 -2.29 -10.21 5.81
N GLY A 123 -1.29 -9.82 6.61
CA GLY A 123 -1.29 -9.94 8.07
C GLY A 123 -0.92 -11.33 8.61
N GLN A 124 -0.30 -12.19 7.78
CA GLN A 124 0.26 -13.49 8.18
C GLN A 124 1.78 -13.54 7.99
#